data_AF-A0AAV9SAE1-F1
#
_entry.id   AF-A0AAV9SAE1-F1
#
_cell.length_a   1.000
_cell.length_b   1.000
_cell.length_c   1.000
_cell.angle_alpha   90.00
_cell.angle_beta   90.00
_cell.angle_gamma   90.00
#
_symmetry.space_group_name_H-M   'P 1'
#
loop_
_entity.id
_entity.type
_entity.pdbx_description
1 polymer ?
#
loop_
_entity_poly.entity_id
_entity_poly.type
_entity_poly.pdbx_seq_one_letter_code
_entity_poly.pdbx_strand_id
1 'polypeptide(L)'
;MTLHHVTSSDEGLYKCNIRGHGESPSSWISVSGKPTDTAPPTSRAIPSAFFVMWHLVVFCPYFLSTLLMVSLYRHRATAASPVLDEQNTAHHVDDLMRVTTDHYF
;
A
#
# COMPACT_ATOMS: atom_id res chain seq x y z
N MET A 1 -27.18 -41.30 10.06
CA MET A 1 -26.59 -40.72 8.83
C MET A 1 -25.12 -41.08 8.81
N THR A 2 -24.61 -41.52 7.66
CA THR A 2 -23.19 -41.84 7.44
C THR A 2 -22.70 -41.05 6.22
N LEU A 3 -21.54 -40.41 6.33
CA LEU A 3 -20.92 -39.66 5.24
C LEU A 3 -19.77 -40.49 4.68
N HIS A 4 -19.89 -40.95 3.43
CA HIS A 4 -18.95 -41.90 2.84
C HIS A 4 -17.76 -41.20 2.16
N HIS A 5 -18.01 -40.07 1.50
CA HIS A 5 -16.99 -39.23 0.88
C HIS A 5 -16.94 -37.91 1.62
N VAL A 6 -15.91 -37.70 2.44
CA VAL A 6 -15.72 -36.50 3.24
C VAL A 6 -14.67 -35.62 2.56
N THR A 7 -15.04 -34.38 2.26
CA THR A 7 -14.21 -33.35 1.64
C THR A 7 -14.09 -32.14 2.57
N SER A 8 -13.19 -31.19 2.27
CA SER A 8 -13.04 -29.97 3.08
C SER A 8 -14.32 -29.13 3.16
N SER A 9 -15.25 -29.29 2.21
CA SER A 9 -16.53 -28.60 2.21
C SER A 9 -17.52 -29.19 3.23
N ASP A 10 -17.25 -30.38 3.75
CA ASP A 10 -18.05 -31.04 4.80
C ASP A 10 -17.60 -30.64 6.22
N GLU A 11 -16.71 -29.64 6.33
CA GLU A 11 -16.36 -29.04 7.61
C GLU A 11 -17.45 -28.06 8.07
N GLY A 12 -17.82 -28.14 9.34
CA GLY A 12 -18.78 -27.21 9.93
C GLY A 12 -19.44 -27.69 11.21
N LEU A 13 -20.50 -27.00 11.61
CA LEU A 13 -21.30 -27.34 12.78
C LEU A 13 -22.39 -28.35 12.40
N TYR A 14 -22.38 -29.50 13.06
CA TYR A 14 -23.36 -30.55 12.90
C TYR A 14 -24.21 -30.70 14.16
N LYS A 15 -25.51 -30.91 13.97
CA LYS A 15 -26.46 -31.27 15.03
C LYS A 15 -27.46 -32.28 14.52
N CYS A 16 -28.02 -33.08 15.42
CA CYS A 16 -29.11 -34.00 15.13
C CYS A 16 -30.45 -33.31 15.41
N ASN A 17 -31.46 -33.56 14.57
CA ASN A 17 -32.83 -33.12 14.81
C ASN A 17 -33.75 -34.35 14.86
N ILE A 18 -34.38 -34.59 16.01
CA ILE A 18 -35.28 -35.71 16.23
C ILE A 18 -36.69 -35.15 16.46
N ARG A 19 -37.66 -35.61 15.66
CA ARG A 19 -39.07 -35.20 15.82
C ARG A 19 -39.57 -35.55 17.22
N GLY A 20 -40.03 -34.54 17.97
CA GLY A 20 -40.58 -34.70 19.33
C GLY A 20 -39.57 -34.66 20.48
N HIS A 21 -38.26 -34.70 20.20
CA HIS A 21 -37.20 -34.71 21.22
C HIS A 21 -36.27 -33.48 21.19
N GLY A 22 -36.48 -32.56 20.24
CA GLY A 22 -35.66 -31.36 20.09
C GLY A 22 -34.37 -31.60 19.30
N GLU A 23 -33.55 -30.56 19.20
CA GLU A 23 -32.26 -30.61 18.51
C GLU A 23 -31.12 -30.92 19.49
N SER A 24 -30.12 -31.67 19.04
CA SER A 24 -28.90 -31.89 19.82
C SER A 24 -28.04 -30.63 19.87
N PRO A 25 -27.11 -30.51 20.85
CA PRO A 25 -26.07 -29.50 20.80
C PRO A 25 -25.28 -29.57 19.49
N SER A 26 -24.90 -28.40 18.97
CA SER A 26 -24.02 -28.31 17.80
C SER A 26 -22.60 -28.75 18.15
N SER A 27 -22.03 -29.63 17.34
CA SER A 27 -20.63 -30.06 17.44
C SER A 27 -19.88 -29.64 16.18
N TRP A 28 -18.66 -29.12 16.35
CA TRP A 28 -17.76 -28.86 15.23
C TRP A 28 -17.20 -30.17 14.69
N ILE A 29 -17.17 -30.30 13.36
CA ILE A 29 -16.52 -31.39 12.66
C ILE A 29 -15.49 -30.77 11.71
N SER A 30 -14.21 -31.05 11.95
CA SER A 30 -13.09 -30.63 11.08
C SER A 30 -12.67 -31.75 10.14
N VAL A 31 -12.46 -31.45 8.86
CA VAL A 31 -12.01 -32.42 7.86
C VAL A 31 -10.56 -32.14 7.50
N SER A 32 -9.63 -32.99 7.97
CA SER A 32 -8.22 -32.91 7.61
C SER A 32 -7.87 -34.00 6.62
N GLY A 33 -7.59 -33.63 5.36
CA GLY A 33 -7.02 -34.54 4.37
C GLY A 33 -5.51 -34.69 4.56
N LYS A 34 -4.99 -35.92 4.49
CA LYS A 34 -3.55 -36.09 4.23
C LYS A 34 -3.27 -35.52 2.83
N PRO A 35 -2.25 -34.67 2.62
CA PRO A 35 -1.84 -34.32 1.27
C PRO A 35 -1.34 -35.61 0.61
N THR A 36 -2.16 -36.18 -0.27
CA THR A 36 -1.67 -37.15 -1.24
C THR A 36 -0.72 -36.37 -2.14
N ASP A 37 0.55 -36.71 -2.01
CA ASP A 37 1.70 -36.11 -2.69
C ASP A 37 1.60 -36.25 -4.22
N THR A 38 0.83 -35.37 -4.85
CA THR A 38 0.84 -35.16 -6.33
C THR A 38 0.39 -33.74 -6.72
N ALA A 39 0.64 -32.73 -5.87
CA ALA A 39 0.52 -31.34 -6.28
C ALA A 39 1.52 -30.48 -5.50
N PRO A 40 2.20 -29.51 -6.14
CA PRO A 40 3.13 -28.64 -5.44
C PRO A 40 2.37 -27.88 -4.34
N PRO A 41 2.98 -27.65 -3.17
CA PRO A 41 2.30 -27.04 -2.05
C PRO A 41 1.81 -25.66 -2.45
N THR A 42 0.50 -25.59 -2.69
CA THR A 42 -0.21 -24.33 -2.94
C THR A 42 -0.45 -23.68 -1.57
N SER A 43 0.64 -23.29 -0.91
CA SER A 43 0.61 -22.33 0.19
C SER A 43 0.52 -20.93 -0.45
N ARG A 44 -0.70 -20.52 -0.84
CA ARG A 44 -0.92 -19.29 -1.63
C ARG A 44 -1.15 -18.02 -0.81
N ALA A 45 -1.10 -18.06 0.52
CA ALA A 45 -1.31 -16.86 1.35
C ALA A 45 -0.05 -16.37 2.10
N ILE A 46 0.93 -17.25 2.30
CA ILE A 46 2.13 -16.92 3.08
C ILE A 46 3.22 -16.27 2.21
N PRO A 47 3.59 -16.75 1.00
CA PRO A 47 4.68 -16.11 0.26
C PRO A 47 4.35 -14.68 -0.17
N SER A 48 3.10 -14.37 -0.54
CA SER A 48 2.72 -13.04 -1.01
C SER A 48 2.89 -11.95 0.05
N ALA A 49 2.48 -12.19 1.29
CA ALA A 49 2.64 -11.23 2.37
C ALA A 49 4.11 -10.99 2.71
N PHE A 50 4.94 -12.03 2.69
CA PHE A 50 6.39 -11.91 2.92
C PHE A 50 7.09 -11.16 1.79
N PHE A 51 6.76 -11.45 0.53
CA PHE A 51 7.28 -10.70 -0.61
C PHE A 51 6.82 -9.23 -0.55
N VAL A 52 5.53 -8.96 -0.30
CA VAL A 52 5.02 -7.59 -0.18
C VAL A 52 5.69 -6.85 0.97
N MET A 53 5.85 -7.48 2.13
CA MET A 53 6.55 -6.90 3.28
C MET A 53 8.02 -6.61 2.94
N TRP A 54 8.73 -7.53 2.30
CA TRP A 54 10.12 -7.32 1.92
C TRP A 54 10.30 -6.22 0.87
N HIS A 55 9.42 -6.18 -0.14
CA HIS A 55 9.41 -5.10 -1.13
C HIS A 55 9.05 -3.76 -0.46
N LEU A 56 8.09 -3.74 0.47
CA LEU A 56 7.76 -2.52 1.20
C LEU A 56 8.93 -2.04 2.06
N VAL A 57 9.71 -2.94 2.67
CA VAL A 57 10.85 -2.57 3.53
C VAL A 57 12.10 -2.18 2.73
N VAL A 58 12.34 -2.77 1.56
CA VAL A 58 13.57 -2.52 0.78
C VAL A 58 13.30 -1.63 -0.43
N PHE A 59 12.31 -1.99 -1.25
CA PHE A 59 12.01 -1.27 -2.49
C PHE A 59 11.33 0.08 -2.21
N CYS A 60 10.40 0.15 -1.25
CA CYS A 60 9.70 1.40 -0.92
C CYS A 60 10.66 2.52 -0.47
N PRO A 61 11.57 2.35 0.51
CA PRO A 61 12.45 3.45 0.91
C PRO A 61 13.41 3.86 -0.20
N TYR A 62 13.90 2.93 -1.03
CA TYR A 62 14.71 3.27 -2.19
C TYR A 62 13.93 4.08 -3.23
N PHE A 63 12.71 3.66 -3.56
CA PHE A 63 11.87 4.32 -4.54
C PHE A 63 11.41 5.71 -4.07
N LEU A 64 11.03 5.85 -2.81
CA LEU A 64 10.71 7.15 -2.22
C LEU A 64 11.96 8.05 -2.21
N SER A 65 13.14 7.52 -1.90
CA SER A 65 14.38 8.29 -1.93
C SER A 65 14.72 8.81 -3.33
N THR A 66 14.58 7.99 -4.37
CA THR A 66 14.84 8.43 -5.75
C THR A 66 13.83 9.48 -6.22
N LEU A 67 12.54 9.32 -5.89
CA LEU A 67 11.52 10.32 -6.21
C LEU A 67 11.77 11.65 -5.48
N LEU A 68 12.08 11.60 -4.19
CA LEU A 68 12.44 12.79 -3.41
C LEU A 68 13.70 13.44 -3.96
N MET A 69 14.71 12.65 -4.28
CA MET A 69 15.95 13.14 -4.90
C MET A 69 15.63 13.85 -6.22
N VAL A 70 14.93 13.20 -7.15
CA VAL A 70 14.55 13.80 -8.45
C VAL A 70 13.67 15.04 -8.28
N SER A 71 12.71 15.01 -7.36
CA SER A 71 11.85 16.15 -7.05
C SER A 71 12.68 17.33 -6.53
N LEU A 72 13.60 17.09 -5.60
CA LEU A 72 14.51 18.11 -5.09
C LEU A 72 15.51 18.55 -6.16
N TYR A 73 15.99 17.68 -7.04
CA TYR A 73 16.84 18.06 -8.17
C TYR A 73 16.10 18.97 -9.14
N ARG A 74 14.84 18.67 -9.46
CA ARG A 74 14.02 19.52 -10.33
C ARG A 74 13.67 20.83 -9.65
N HIS A 75 13.28 20.81 -8.39
CA HIS A 75 12.97 22.02 -7.63
C HIS A 75 14.20 22.88 -7.41
N ARG A 76 15.39 22.28 -7.21
CA ARG A 76 16.66 23.02 -7.15
C ARG A 76 17.11 23.49 -8.52
N ALA A 77 16.79 22.80 -9.62
CA ALA A 77 16.98 23.33 -10.96
C ALA A 77 16.06 24.53 -11.22
N THR A 78 14.83 24.52 -10.66
CA THR A 78 13.90 25.66 -10.72
C THR A 78 14.29 26.79 -9.75
N ALA A 79 14.91 26.50 -8.61
CA ALA A 79 15.44 27.51 -7.67
C ALA A 79 16.86 28.01 -8.02
N ALA A 80 17.56 27.30 -8.91
CA ALA A 80 18.77 27.75 -9.58
C ALA A 80 18.46 28.54 -10.87
N SER A 81 17.20 28.57 -11.32
CA SER A 81 16.74 29.75 -12.06
C SER A 81 16.78 30.93 -11.09
N PRO A 82 17.44 32.04 -11.46
CA PRO A 82 17.74 33.15 -10.56
C PRO A 82 16.47 33.95 -10.25
N VAL A 83 15.58 33.42 -9.41
CA VAL A 83 14.46 34.20 -8.85
C VAL A 83 14.98 35.22 -7.82
N LEU A 84 16.25 35.10 -7.41
CA LEU A 84 16.92 36.14 -6.63
C LEU A 84 17.24 37.41 -7.44
N ASP A 85 17.08 37.37 -8.78
CA ASP A 85 17.28 38.54 -9.62
C ASP A 85 15.97 39.28 -9.90
N GLU A 86 14.80 38.64 -9.91
CA GLU A 86 13.55 39.33 -10.24
C GLU A 86 13.04 40.24 -9.10
N GLN A 87 13.16 39.80 -7.85
CA GLN A 87 12.72 40.61 -6.70
C GLN A 87 13.72 41.71 -6.30
N ASN A 88 15.02 41.48 -6.51
CA ASN A 88 16.05 42.50 -6.31
C ASN A 88 16.06 43.52 -7.47
N THR A 89 15.83 43.06 -8.70
CA THR A 89 15.71 43.95 -9.87
C THR A 89 14.46 44.79 -9.75
N ALA A 90 13.28 44.23 -9.42
CA ALA A 90 12.05 45.01 -9.28
C ALA A 90 12.19 46.17 -8.28
N HIS A 91 12.83 45.93 -7.13
CA HIS A 91 13.07 46.98 -6.14
C HIS A 91 14.12 48.01 -6.58
N HIS A 92 15.08 47.61 -7.43
CA HIS A 92 16.09 48.50 -8.00
C HIS A 92 15.56 49.36 -9.17
N VAL A 93 14.66 48.82 -10.01
CA VAL A 93 14.05 49.60 -11.09
C VAL A 93 13.04 50.62 -10.55
N ASP A 94 12.33 50.29 -9.48
CA ASP A 94 11.39 51.21 -8.82
C ASP A 94 12.13 52.41 -8.20
N ASP A 95 13.26 52.16 -7.53
CA ASP A 95 14.09 53.22 -6.93
C ASP A 95 14.74 54.11 -8.01
N LEU A 96 15.17 53.52 -9.15
CA LEU A 96 15.70 54.28 -10.28
C LEU A 96 14.62 55.14 -10.96
N MET A 97 13.42 54.61 -11.16
CA MET A 97 12.31 55.34 -11.76
C MET A 97 11.88 56.51 -10.85
N ARG A 98 11.86 56.28 -9.53
CA ARG A 98 11.56 57.29 -8.51
C ARG A 98 12.59 58.42 -8.51
N VAL A 99 13.89 58.10 -8.54
CA VAL A 99 14.98 59.10 -8.62
C VAL A 99 14.93 59.91 -9.91
N THR A 100 14.62 59.30 -11.06
CA THR A 100 14.53 60.04 -12.33
C THR A 100 13.30 60.93 -12.45
N THR A 101 12.21 60.59 -11.76
CA THR A 101 10.96 61.36 -11.79
C THR A 101 11.10 62.67 -11.02
N ASP A 102 11.84 62.67 -9.90
CA ASP A 102 12.07 63.88 -9.10
C ASP A 102 13.02 64.90 -9.76
N HIS A 103 13.71 64.52 -10.85
CA HIS A 103 14.62 65.39 -11.60
C HIS A 103 14.05 65.95 -12.92
N TYR A 104 12.79 65.67 -13.24
CA TYR A 104 12.08 66.22 -14.39
C TYR A 104 10.89 67.08 -13.93
N PHE A 105 11.18 68.25 -13.35
CA PHE A 105 10.23 69.36 -13.21
C PHE A 105 10.96 70.70 -13.33
#